data_AF-A0A9W6W0T1-F1
#
_entry.id   AF-A0A9W6W0T1-F1
#
_cell.length_a   1.000
_cell.length_b   1.000
_cell.length_c   1.000
_cell.angle_alpha   90.00
_cell.angle_beta   90.00
_cell.angle_gamma   90.00
#
_symmetry.space_group_name_H-M   'P 1'
#
loop_
_entity.id
_entity.type
_entity.pdbx_description
1 polymer ?
#
loop_
_entity_poly.entity_id
_entity_poly.type
_entity_poly.pdbx_seq_one_letter_code
_entity_poly.pdbx_strand_id
1 'polypeptide(L)'
;MGILSSEVTLRSLAAGGATFLEVLGYLAQRESRPVTPLEFLRVFQEELGISFVESRKMLEYFDPQMKPIVDRRLINERGRLLLQMCHPTD
;
A
#
# COMPACT_ATOMS: atom_id res chain seq x y z
N MET A 1 10.36 32.30 -4.75
CA MET A 1 10.81 30.93 -4.45
C MET A 1 9.70 30.23 -3.69
N GLY A 2 8.82 29.51 -4.38
CA GLY A 2 7.84 28.64 -3.73
C GLY A 2 8.56 27.37 -3.30
N ILE A 3 8.59 27.10 -2.00
CA ILE A 3 9.07 25.84 -1.45
C ILE A 3 8.18 24.76 -2.07
N LEU A 4 8.78 23.87 -2.87
CA LEU A 4 8.13 22.66 -3.38
C LEU A 4 7.63 21.89 -2.15
N SER A 5 6.33 21.98 -1.87
CA SER A 5 5.66 21.04 -0.97
C SER A 5 5.97 19.65 -1.52
N SER A 6 6.85 18.91 -0.84
CA SER A 6 7.17 17.54 -1.25
C SER A 6 5.88 16.74 -1.15
N GLU A 7 5.23 16.52 -2.30
CA GLU A 7 4.03 15.71 -2.38
C GLU A 7 4.40 14.31 -1.86
N VAL A 8 3.80 13.92 -0.73
CA VAL A 8 4.09 12.62 -0.12
C VAL A 8 3.66 11.56 -1.12
N THR A 9 4.61 10.85 -1.71
CA THR A 9 4.30 9.75 -2.63
C THR A 9 4.13 8.45 -1.86
N LEU A 10 3.37 7.51 -2.40
CA LEU A 10 3.22 6.16 -1.83
C LEU A 10 4.58 5.49 -1.61
N ARG A 11 5.50 5.71 -2.55
CA ARG A 11 6.88 5.23 -2.49
C ARG A 11 7.67 5.83 -1.33
N SER A 12 7.57 7.15 -1.12
CA SER A 12 8.23 7.81 0.01
C SER A 12 7.67 7.34 1.36
N LEU A 13 6.35 7.05 1.41
CA LEU A 13 5.68 6.51 2.58
C LEU A 13 6.20 5.09 2.90
N ALA A 14 6.26 4.22 1.89
CA ALA A 14 6.76 2.85 2.02
C ALA A 14 8.25 2.83 2.43
N ALA A 15 9.09 3.66 1.80
CA ALA A 15 10.51 3.78 2.12
C ALA A 15 10.76 4.40 3.51
N GLY A 16 9.84 5.25 3.99
CA GLY A 16 9.88 5.87 5.30
C GLY A 16 9.52 4.94 6.46
N GLY A 17 9.25 3.66 6.19
CA GLY A 17 8.93 2.68 7.22
C GLY A 17 7.47 2.69 7.68
N ALA A 18 6.56 3.29 6.91
CA ALA A 18 5.14 3.21 7.19
C ALA A 18 4.66 1.75 7.22
N THR A 19 3.76 1.46 8.14
CA THR A 19 3.10 0.16 8.21
C THR A 19 2.17 -0.02 7.00
N PHE A 20 1.91 -1.27 6.66
CA PHE A 20 1.03 -1.59 5.54
C PHE A 20 -0.38 -0.99 5.70
N LEU A 21 -0.91 -0.96 6.92
CA LEU A 21 -2.21 -0.34 7.18
C LEU A 21 -2.18 1.20 7.06
N GLU A 22 -1.05 1.85 7.34
CA GLU A 22 -0.88 3.28 7.07
C GLU A 22 -0.80 3.57 5.58
N VAL A 23 -0.14 2.70 4.80
CA VAL A 23 -0.12 2.75 3.33
C VAL A 23 -1.55 2.66 2.77
N LEU A 24 -2.35 1.69 3.23
CA LEU A 24 -3.76 1.58 2.80
C LEU A 24 -4.60 2.78 3.27
N GLY A 25 -4.36 3.28 4.48
CA GLY A 25 -5.03 4.47 5.00
C GLY A 25 -4.73 5.72 4.15
N TYR A 26 -3.48 5.89 3.74
CA TYR A 26 -3.06 6.94 2.81
C TYR A 26 -3.80 6.83 1.46
N LEU A 27 -3.89 5.62 0.88
CA LEU A 27 -4.63 5.41 -0.37
C LEU A 27 -6.12 5.75 -0.24
N ALA A 28 -6.76 5.35 0.86
CA ALA A 28 -8.16 5.68 1.11
C ALA A 28 -8.40 7.20 1.21
N GLN A 29 -7.46 7.93 1.83
CA GLN A 29 -7.51 9.39 1.94
C GLN A 29 -7.26 10.08 0.60
N ARG A 30 -6.25 9.61 -0.17
CA ARG A 30 -5.90 10.16 -1.48
C ARG A 30 -7.08 10.14 -2.45
N GLU A 31 -7.82 9.03 -2.47
CA GLU A 31 -8.94 8.82 -3.39
C GLU A 31 -10.28 9.29 -2.81
N SER A 32 -10.31 9.75 -1.55
CA SER A 32 -11.53 10.10 -0.80
C SER A 32 -12.62 9.02 -0.84
N ARG A 33 -12.21 7.75 -0.95
CA ARG A 33 -13.10 6.58 -1.00
C ARG A 33 -12.39 5.34 -0.45
N PRO A 34 -13.13 4.30 -0.01
CA PRO A 34 -12.52 3.05 0.41
C PRO A 34 -11.70 2.42 -0.72
N VAL A 35 -10.50 1.95 -0.37
CA VAL A 35 -9.65 1.19 -1.30
C VAL A 35 -10.36 -0.10 -1.67
N THR A 36 -10.46 -0.38 -2.96
CA THR A 36 -10.97 -1.68 -3.45
C THR A 36 -9.83 -2.67 -3.67
N PRO A 37 -10.09 -3.99 -3.69
CA PRO A 37 -9.05 -4.98 -3.98
C PRO A 37 -8.33 -4.74 -5.32
N LEU A 38 -9.09 -4.40 -6.37
CA LEU A 38 -8.51 -4.16 -7.70
C LEU A 38 -7.62 -2.91 -7.71
N GLU A 39 -8.07 -1.85 -7.05
CA GLU A 39 -7.31 -0.61 -6.91
C GLU A 39 -6.02 -0.80 -6.13
N PHE A 40 -6.07 -1.52 -5.01
CA PHE A 40 -4.88 -1.90 -4.26
C PHE A 40 -3.86 -2.61 -5.17
N LEU A 41 -4.28 -3.63 -5.93
CA LEU A 41 -3.39 -4.38 -6.80
C LEU A 41 -2.78 -3.49 -7.90
N ARG A 42 -3.62 -2.67 -8.53
CA ARG A 42 -3.21 -1.75 -9.61
C ARG A 42 -2.18 -0.74 -9.09
N VAL A 43 -2.49 -0.06 -7.99
CA VAL A 43 -1.63 0.98 -7.42
C VAL A 43 -0.29 0.40 -6.95
N PHE A 44 -0.29 -0.78 -6.33
CA PHE A 44 0.96 -1.42 -5.90
C PHE A 44 1.85 -1.81 -7.08
N GLN A 45 1.26 -2.19 -8.21
CA GLN A 45 2.01 -2.43 -9.43
C GLN A 45 2.54 -1.13 -10.05
N GLU A 46 1.66 -0.15 -10.25
CA GLU A 46 1.98 1.09 -10.98
C GLU A 46 2.94 1.99 -10.19
N GLU A 47 2.77 2.12 -8.86
CA GLU A 47 3.52 3.09 -8.06
C GLU A 47 4.66 2.48 -7.24
N LEU A 48 4.58 1.19 -6.92
CA LEU A 48 5.59 0.49 -6.11
C LEU A 48 6.37 -0.58 -6.91
N GLY A 49 5.96 -0.90 -8.14
CA GLY A 49 6.58 -1.94 -8.96
C GLY A 49 6.33 -3.36 -8.43
N ILE A 50 5.36 -3.55 -7.52
CA ILE A 50 5.10 -4.83 -6.88
C ILE A 50 4.10 -5.61 -7.73
N SER A 51 4.46 -6.83 -8.14
CA SER A 51 3.62 -7.63 -9.04
C SER A 51 2.23 -7.93 -8.46
N PHE A 52 1.27 -8.16 -9.35
CA PHE A 52 -0.08 -8.62 -8.98
C PHE A 52 -0.06 -9.89 -8.12
N VAL A 53 0.84 -10.84 -8.43
CA VAL A 53 0.93 -12.12 -7.72
C VAL A 53 1.33 -11.91 -6.27
N GLU A 54 2.31 -11.04 -6.02
CA GLU A 54 2.79 -10.75 -4.67
C GLU A 54 1.77 -9.92 -3.88
N SER A 55 1.23 -8.87 -4.50
CA SER A 55 0.21 -8.02 -3.87
C SER A 55 -1.05 -8.80 -3.53
N ARG A 56 -1.52 -9.71 -4.41
CA ARG A 56 -2.72 -10.53 -4.19
C ARG A 56 -2.67 -11.34 -2.91
N LYS A 57 -1.50 -11.82 -2.48
CA LYS A 57 -1.36 -12.59 -1.23
C LYS A 57 -1.85 -11.80 -0.01
N MET A 58 -1.76 -10.47 -0.03
CA MET A 58 -2.25 -9.65 1.07
C MET A 58 -3.77 -9.65 1.20
N LEU A 59 -4.51 -9.90 0.10
CA LEU A 59 -5.98 -9.90 0.13
C LEU A 59 -6.56 -11.02 0.99
N GLU A 60 -5.80 -12.08 1.27
CA GLU A 60 -6.22 -13.19 2.15
C GLU A 60 -6.48 -12.74 3.60
N TYR A 61 -5.97 -11.57 3.99
CA TYR A 61 -6.12 -11.00 5.33
C TYR A 61 -7.26 -10.01 5.47
N PHE A 62 -8.03 -9.79 4.39
CA PHE A 62 -9.11 -8.82 4.34
C PHE A 62 -10.42 -9.45 3.86
N ASP A 63 -11.53 -8.85 4.27
CA ASP A 63 -12.83 -9.13 3.67
C ASP A 63 -12.96 -8.42 2.29
N PRO A 64 -14.03 -8.67 1.53
CA PRO A 64 -14.26 -8.00 0.24
C PRO A 64 -14.36 -6.46 0.31
N GLN A 65 -14.58 -5.90 1.50
CA GLN A 65 -14.62 -4.45 1.75
C GLN A 65 -13.26 -3.90 2.21
N MET A 66 -12.19 -4.68 2.07
CA MET A 66 -10.83 -4.33 2.52
C MET A 66 -10.74 -4.05 4.03
N LYS A 67 -11.59 -4.68 4.85
CA LYS A 67 -11.47 -4.66 6.31
C LYS A 67 -10.64 -5.85 6.79
N PRO A 68 -9.69 -5.64 7.73
CA PRO A 68 -8.93 -6.73 8.35
C PRO A 68 -9.83 -7.81 8.94
N ILE A 69 -9.60 -9.08 8.58
CA ILE A 69 -10.24 -10.25 9.19
C ILE A 69 -9.29 -11.05 10.11
N VAL A 70 -8.05 -10.59 10.22
CA VAL A 70 -7.02 -11.14 11.12
C VAL A 70 -6.38 -10.02 11.95
N ASP A 71 -5.47 -10.39 12.86
CA ASP A 71 -4.74 -9.43 13.70
C ASP A 71 -3.93 -8.42 12.85
N ARG A 72 -4.04 -7.13 13.20
CA ARG A 72 -3.34 -6.02 12.55
C ARG A 72 -1.81 -6.18 12.57
N ARG A 73 -1.24 -6.79 13.62
CA ARG A 73 0.19 -7.09 13.74
C ARG A 73 0.64 -8.06 12.66
N LEU A 74 -0.16 -9.10 12.39
CA LEU A 74 0.14 -10.07 11.32
C LEU A 74 0.09 -9.39 9.95
N ILE A 75 -0.92 -8.57 9.70
CA ILE A 75 -1.05 -7.80 8.45
C ILE A 75 0.16 -6.90 8.24
N ASN A 76 0.55 -6.15 9.27
CA ASN A 76 1.69 -5.24 9.18
C ASN A 76 3.00 -6.00 8.97
N GLU A 77 3.19 -7.16 9.60
CA GLU A 77 4.39 -7.96 9.39
C GLU A 77 4.46 -8.53 7.95
N ARG A 78 3.36 -9.07 7.45
CA ARG A 78 3.27 -9.57 6.06
C ARG A 78 3.41 -8.45 5.04
N GLY A 79 2.75 -7.33 5.28
CA GLY A 79 2.83 -6.16 4.44
C GLY A 79 4.21 -5.50 4.45
N ARG A 80 4.95 -5.54 5.57
CA ARG A 80 6.35 -5.11 5.63
C ARG A 80 7.23 -5.91 4.66
N LEU A 81 7.08 -7.23 4.62
CA LEU A 81 7.80 -8.08 3.67
C LEU A 81 7.44 -7.74 2.22
N LEU A 82 6.16 -7.46 1.94
CA LEU A 82 5.71 -7.03 0.62
C LEU A 82 6.33 -5.69 0.21
N LEU A 83 6.31 -4.69 1.10
CA LEU A 83 6.85 -3.36 0.82
C LEU A 83 8.36 -3.34 0.61
N GLN A 84 9.09 -4.34 1.13
CA GLN A 84 10.52 -4.53 0.81
C GLN A 84 10.78 -4.95 -0.64
N MET A 85 9.76 -5.42 -1.36
CA MET A 85 9.83 -5.76 -2.79
C MET A 85 9.64 -4.54 -3.70
N CYS A 86 9.55 -3.34 -3.13
CA CYS A 86 9.36 -2.13 -3.91
C CYS A 86 10.59 -1.87 -4.80
N HIS A 87 10.39 -1.91 -6.12
CA HIS A 87 11.44 -1.69 -7.10
C HIS A 87 11.39 -0.24 -7.64
N PRO A 88 12.53 0.35 -8.05
CA PRO A 88 12.52 1.54 -8.88
C PRO A 88 11.71 1.22 -10.16
N THR A 89 10.69 2.03 -10.46
CA THR A 89 10.08 2.04 -11.79
C THR A 89 10.99 2.87 -12.68
N ASP A 90 11.57 2.24 -13.71
CA ASP A 90 12.34 2.90 -14.78
C ASP A 90 11.51 3.95 -15.53
#